data_AF-A0A1A8X9R1-F1
#
_entry.id   AF-A0A1A8X9R1-F1
#
_cell.length_a   1.000
_cell.length_b   1.000
_cell.length_c   1.000
_cell.angle_alpha   90.00
_cell.angle_beta   90.00
_cell.angle_gamma   90.00
#
_symmetry.space_group_name_H-M   'P 1'
#
loop_
_entity.id
_entity.type
_entity.pdbx_description
1 polymer ?
#
loop_
_entity_poly.entity_id
_entity_poly.type
_entity_poly.pdbx_seq_one_letter_code
_entity_poly.pdbx_strand_id
1 'polypeptide(L)'
;MNMEMGYLDENICENHIEEIKHDIYVNLKELYELYEKFNKLKNGPTSCTKDNCTCVNECANLYLSYEGKYNGDYYQYFCNELENFRGLYNDQMKNENCGDNVDKTLKSFKKNNTFSPYGSWIFTPIMKKRRVKQYVYHETLELQHTPEKTNRKLRNDK
;
A
#
# COMPACT_ATOMS: atom_id res chain seq x y z
N MET A 1 9.02 35.10 46.38
CA MET A 1 9.47 34.15 45.34
C MET A 1 8.69 32.86 45.59
N ASN A 2 7.77 32.51 44.71
CA ASN A 2 7.15 31.18 44.57
C ASN A 2 6.48 31.21 43.18
N MET A 3 7.18 30.65 42.19
CA MET A 3 6.72 30.54 40.82
C MET A 3 5.82 29.31 40.75
N GLU A 4 4.55 29.50 40.40
CA GLU A 4 3.59 28.41 40.20
C GLU A 4 4.13 27.43 39.15
N MET A 5 4.27 26.16 39.54
CA MET A 5 4.55 25.07 38.60
C MET A 5 3.30 24.85 37.74
N GLY A 6 3.40 25.23 36.47
CA GLY A 6 2.39 24.90 35.46
C GLY A 6 2.23 23.39 35.37
N TYR A 7 1.02 22.91 35.68
CA TYR A 7 0.58 21.58 35.32
C TYR A 7 0.50 21.51 33.79
N LEU A 8 1.41 20.74 33.18
CA LEU A 8 1.32 20.37 31.77
C LEU A 8 0.16 19.38 31.61
N ASP A 9 -0.91 19.92 31.04
CA ASP A 9 -1.91 19.31 30.15
C ASP A 9 -1.83 17.78 30.02
N GLU A 10 -2.82 17.09 30.58
CA GLU A 10 -3.15 15.72 30.17
C GLU A 10 -3.28 15.73 28.65
N ASN A 11 -2.45 14.95 27.94
CA ASN A 11 -2.40 14.99 26.49
C ASN A 11 -3.75 14.52 25.93
N ILE A 12 -4.62 15.47 25.59
CA ILE A 12 -6.01 15.23 25.14
C ILE A 12 -6.04 14.26 23.95
N CYS A 13 -4.94 14.11 23.23
CA CYS A 13 -4.79 13.22 22.09
C CYS A 13 -4.46 11.76 22.44
N GLU A 14 -4.12 11.41 23.69
CA GLU A 14 -3.58 10.08 24.04
C GLU A 14 -4.52 8.92 23.68
N ASN A 15 -5.85 9.14 23.75
CA ASN A 15 -6.88 8.17 23.34
C ASN A 15 -7.38 8.34 21.90
N HIS A 16 -6.83 9.31 21.16
CA HIS A 16 -7.21 9.63 19.77
C HIS A 16 -6.08 9.39 18.78
N ILE A 17 -4.91 8.93 19.24
CA ILE A 17 -3.78 8.55 18.39
C ILE A 17 -3.95 7.07 18.02
N GLU A 18 -4.32 6.82 16.77
CA GLU A 18 -4.27 5.48 16.19
C GLU A 18 -2.89 5.25 15.55
N GLU A 19 -2.26 4.13 15.89
CA GLU A 19 -1.00 3.74 15.27
C GLU A 19 -1.25 3.31 13.82
N ILE A 20 -0.50 3.92 12.88
CA ILE A 20 -0.48 3.47 11.50
C ILE A 20 0.21 2.10 11.47
N LYS A 21 -0.54 1.08 11.04
CA LYS A 21 0.01 -0.27 10.89
C LYS A 21 1.24 -0.24 9.98
N HIS A 22 2.27 -0.99 10.38
CA HIS A 22 3.57 -0.97 9.72
C HIS A 22 3.49 -1.29 8.21
N ASP A 23 2.63 -2.22 7.83
CA ASP A 23 2.39 -2.60 6.44
C ASP A 23 1.72 -1.49 5.60
N ILE A 24 0.78 -0.74 6.16
CA ILE A 24 0.20 0.45 5.53
C ILE A 24 1.30 1.48 5.29
N TYR A 25 2.14 1.72 6.30
CA TYR A 25 3.26 2.65 6.18
C TYR A 25 4.28 2.23 5.10
N VAL A 26 4.64 0.94 5.05
CA VAL A 26 5.53 0.40 4.01
C VAL A 26 4.95 0.59 2.61
N ASN A 27 3.67 0.27 2.42
CA ASN A 27 2.99 0.46 1.14
C ASN A 27 2.94 1.94 0.72
N LEU A 28 2.67 2.85 1.67
CA LEU A 28 2.65 4.28 1.41
C LEU A 28 4.01 4.79 0.96
N LYS A 29 5.09 4.33 1.62
CA LYS A 29 6.47 4.68 1.25
C LYS A 29 6.81 4.22 -0.16
N GLU A 30 6.42 3.01 -0.53
CA GLU A 30 6.67 2.46 -1.87
C GLU A 30 5.90 3.19 -2.98
N LEU A 31 4.65 3.56 -2.70
CA LEU A 31 3.87 4.43 -3.60
C LEU A 31 4.54 5.81 -3.72
N TYR A 32 4.98 6.38 -2.61
CA TYR A 32 5.65 7.67 -2.60
C TYR A 32 6.93 7.64 -3.47
N GLU A 33 7.77 6.62 -3.32
CA GLU A 33 8.98 6.43 -4.15
C GLU A 33 8.65 6.29 -5.65
N LEU A 34 7.58 5.57 -5.98
CA LEU A 34 7.11 5.40 -7.35
C LEU A 34 6.65 6.73 -7.97
N TYR A 35 5.84 7.50 -7.24
CA TYR A 35 5.35 8.81 -7.68
C TYR A 35 6.46 9.86 -7.75
N GLU A 36 7.43 9.82 -6.83
CA GLU A 36 8.65 10.64 -6.89
C GLU A 36 9.40 10.44 -8.22
N LYS A 37 9.61 9.17 -8.63
CA LYS A 37 10.25 8.86 -9.91
C LYS A 37 9.40 9.33 -11.09
N PHE A 38 8.10 9.10 -11.06
CA PHE A 38 7.20 9.53 -12.13
C PHE A 38 7.15 11.06 -12.29
N ASN A 39 7.13 11.81 -11.19
CA ASN A 39 7.13 13.27 -11.22
C ASN A 39 8.42 13.82 -11.86
N LYS A 40 9.56 13.15 -11.70
CA LYS A 40 10.81 13.48 -12.40
C LYS A 40 10.74 13.23 -13.91
N LEU A 41 9.85 12.36 -14.39
CA LEU A 41 9.58 12.23 -15.82
C LEU A 41 8.75 13.42 -16.31
N LYS A 42 7.66 13.72 -15.60
CA LYS A 42 6.71 14.78 -15.96
C LYS A 42 7.34 16.17 -16.01
N ASN A 43 8.28 16.45 -15.10
CA ASN A 43 8.92 17.76 -14.99
C ASN A 43 10.09 17.97 -15.97
N GLY A 44 10.32 17.01 -16.88
CA GLY A 44 11.28 17.13 -17.96
C GLY A 44 12.74 16.81 -17.57
N PRO A 45 13.66 16.88 -18.56
CA PRO A 45 15.01 16.31 -18.46
C PRO A 45 15.89 16.98 -17.39
N THR A 46 15.57 18.17 -16.91
CA THR A 46 16.33 18.83 -15.83
C THR A 46 16.12 18.19 -14.46
N SER A 47 15.02 17.46 -14.27
CA SER A 47 14.71 16.79 -13.00
C SER A 47 15.18 15.33 -12.95
N CYS A 48 15.49 14.74 -14.10
CA CYS A 48 16.21 13.48 -14.22
C CYS A 48 17.72 13.77 -14.30
N THR A 49 18.51 13.23 -13.36
CA THR A 49 19.97 13.41 -13.38
C THR A 49 20.69 12.56 -14.43
N LYS A 50 19.95 11.67 -15.11
CA LYS A 50 20.41 10.78 -16.20
C LYS A 50 19.73 11.18 -17.51
N ASP A 51 19.94 10.43 -18.59
CA ASP A 51 19.08 10.59 -19.76
C ASP A 51 17.62 10.25 -19.42
N ASN A 52 16.68 10.94 -20.08
CA ASN A 52 15.26 10.82 -19.79
C ASN A 52 14.76 9.36 -19.90
N CYS A 53 15.26 8.61 -20.88
CA CYS A 53 14.81 7.23 -21.11
C CYS A 53 15.33 6.25 -20.06
N THR A 54 16.49 6.50 -19.46
CA THR A 54 16.92 5.75 -18.27
C THR A 54 15.98 6.00 -17.10
N CYS A 55 15.55 7.25 -16.85
CA CYS A 55 14.58 7.53 -15.79
C CYS A 55 13.23 6.85 -16.05
N VAL A 56 12.76 6.85 -17.30
CA VAL A 56 11.53 6.14 -17.68
C VAL A 56 11.65 4.65 -17.36
N ASN A 57 12.75 4.02 -17.77
CA ASN A 57 13.01 2.60 -17.49
C ASN A 57 13.08 2.30 -15.99
N GLU A 58 13.73 3.13 -15.19
CA GLU A 58 13.75 2.96 -13.74
C GLU A 58 12.36 3.03 -13.11
N CYS A 59 11.52 3.96 -13.58
CA CYS A 59 10.15 4.10 -13.12
C CYS A 59 9.30 2.88 -13.47
N ALA A 60 9.38 2.41 -14.72
CA ALA A 60 8.70 1.21 -15.19
C ALA A 60 9.15 -0.05 -14.43
N ASN A 61 10.46 -0.23 -14.26
CA ASN A 61 11.02 -1.37 -13.53
C ASN A 61 10.61 -1.37 -12.05
N LEU A 62 10.56 -0.20 -11.41
CA LEU A 62 10.08 -0.10 -10.04
C LEU A 62 8.61 -0.53 -9.94
N TYR A 63 7.75 -0.06 -10.86
CA TYR A 63 6.36 -0.52 -10.92
C TYR A 63 6.26 -2.03 -11.07
N LEU A 64 7.00 -2.61 -12.02
CA LEU A 64 6.99 -4.06 -12.30
C LEU A 64 7.47 -4.89 -11.11
N SER A 65 8.39 -4.35 -10.29
CA SER A 65 8.87 -5.02 -9.08
C SER A 65 7.76 -5.29 -8.05
N TYR A 66 6.66 -4.53 -8.11
CA TYR A 66 5.52 -4.68 -7.20
C TYR A 66 4.52 -5.75 -7.63
N GLU A 67 4.72 -6.43 -8.76
CA GLU A 67 3.81 -7.49 -9.25
C GLU A 67 3.56 -8.58 -8.21
N GLY A 68 4.59 -9.00 -7.47
CA GLY A 68 4.47 -10.04 -6.44
C GLY A 68 3.50 -9.70 -5.32
N LYS A 69 3.29 -8.40 -5.04
CA LYS A 69 2.43 -7.89 -3.97
C LYS A 69 0.94 -7.93 -4.32
N TYR A 70 0.62 -8.10 -5.60
CA TYR A 70 -0.77 -8.07 -6.10
C TYR A 70 -1.61 -9.31 -5.70
N ASN A 71 -1.00 -10.34 -5.15
CA ASN A 71 -1.68 -11.62 -4.85
C ASN A 71 -2.41 -11.67 -3.49
N GLY A 72 -2.40 -10.60 -2.70
CA GLY A 72 -3.07 -10.54 -1.40
C GLY A 72 -4.31 -9.64 -1.41
N ASP A 73 -5.45 -10.16 -0.94
CA ASP A 73 -6.68 -9.37 -0.74
C ASP A 73 -6.47 -8.20 0.25
N TYR A 74 -5.44 -8.27 1.10
CA TYR A 74 -5.07 -7.25 2.10
C TYR A 74 -4.57 -5.93 1.50
N TYR A 75 -4.04 -5.96 0.28
CA TYR A 75 -3.40 -4.81 -0.35
C TYR A 75 -4.33 -4.08 -1.33
N GLN A 76 -5.65 -4.19 -1.18
CA GLN A 76 -6.61 -3.67 -2.15
C GLN A 76 -6.38 -2.19 -2.50
N TYR A 77 -6.11 -1.34 -1.51
CA TYR A 77 -5.84 0.09 -1.74
C TYR A 77 -4.53 0.32 -2.50
N PHE A 78 -3.45 -0.35 -2.09
CA PHE A 78 -2.15 -0.28 -2.77
C PHE A 78 -2.26 -0.78 -4.23
N CYS A 79 -2.89 -1.93 -4.44
CA CYS A 79 -3.15 -2.52 -5.75
C CYS A 79 -3.99 -1.61 -6.65
N ASN A 80 -5.05 -1.00 -6.11
CA ASN A 80 -5.86 -0.04 -6.85
C ASN A 80 -5.03 1.17 -7.28
N GLU A 81 -4.16 1.66 -6.38
CA GLU A 81 -3.32 2.81 -6.67
C GLU A 81 -2.24 2.50 -7.71
N LEU A 82 -1.68 1.28 -7.72
CA LEU A 82 -0.81 0.83 -8.81
C LEU A 82 -1.53 0.82 -10.17
N GLU A 83 -2.83 0.47 -10.21
CA GLU A 83 -3.60 0.53 -11.46
C GLU A 83 -3.90 1.97 -11.90
N ASN A 84 -4.13 2.88 -10.94
CA ASN A 84 -4.26 4.32 -11.23
C ASN A 84 -2.96 4.87 -11.80
N PHE A 85 -1.84 4.57 -11.13
CA PHE A 85 -0.49 4.94 -11.55
C PHE A 85 -0.20 4.45 -12.97
N ARG A 86 -0.54 3.20 -13.28
CA ARG A 86 -0.40 2.62 -14.62
C ARG A 86 -1.09 3.48 -15.67
N GLY A 87 -2.30 3.99 -15.40
CA GLY A 87 -3.00 4.91 -16.29
C GLY A 87 -2.20 6.19 -16.54
N LEU A 88 -1.75 6.84 -15.46
CA LEU A 88 -0.96 8.07 -15.52
C LEU A 88 0.34 7.90 -16.31
N TYR A 89 1.08 6.81 -16.06
CA TYR A 89 2.30 6.50 -16.78
C TYR A 89 2.03 6.28 -18.27
N ASN A 90 1.04 5.45 -18.61
CA ASN A 90 0.72 5.15 -20.01
C ASN A 90 0.30 6.41 -20.78
N ASP A 91 -0.39 7.34 -20.12
CA ASP A 91 -0.76 8.63 -20.71
C ASP A 91 0.45 9.54 -20.93
N GLN A 92 1.37 9.61 -19.97
CA GLN A 92 2.63 10.35 -20.12
C GLN A 92 3.45 9.81 -21.30
N MET A 93 3.56 8.50 -21.42
CA MET A 93 4.38 7.83 -22.44
C MET A 93 3.89 8.03 -23.89
N LYS A 94 2.67 8.53 -24.10
CA LYS A 94 2.17 8.88 -25.45
C LYS A 94 3.03 9.94 -26.13
N ASN A 95 3.61 10.84 -25.36
CA ASN A 95 4.39 11.98 -25.86
C ASN A 95 5.90 11.81 -25.64
N GLU A 96 6.33 10.77 -24.93
CA GLU A 96 7.75 10.53 -24.64
C GLU A 96 8.46 9.91 -25.85
N ASN A 97 9.58 10.52 -26.23
CA ASN A 97 10.41 10.04 -27.32
C ASN A 97 11.54 9.14 -26.78
N CYS A 98 11.14 8.02 -26.20
CA CYS A 98 12.05 6.91 -25.93
C CYS A 98 11.89 5.86 -27.03
N GLY A 99 13.03 5.38 -27.54
CA GLY A 99 13.08 4.34 -28.57
C GLY A 99 12.43 3.03 -28.11
N ASP A 100 12.43 2.02 -28.97
CA ASP A 100 11.66 0.79 -28.79
C ASP A 100 12.09 -0.08 -27.57
N ASN A 101 13.17 0.30 -26.90
CA ASN A 101 13.71 -0.40 -25.72
C ASN A 101 12.99 -0.05 -24.41
N VAL A 102 11.94 0.79 -24.45
CA VAL A 102 11.21 1.26 -23.27
C VAL A 102 9.74 0.91 -23.40
N ASP A 103 9.18 0.25 -22.39
CA ASP A 103 7.76 -0.07 -22.34
C ASP A 103 6.93 1.22 -22.25
N LYS A 104 6.30 1.59 -23.36
CA LYS A 104 5.34 2.71 -23.45
C LYS A 104 4.00 2.37 -22.79
N THR A 105 3.80 1.13 -22.39
CA THR A 105 2.58 0.67 -21.74
C THR A 105 2.92 -0.36 -20.68
N LEU A 106 2.56 -0.08 -19.43
CA LEU A 106 2.72 -1.04 -18.35
C LEU A 106 1.64 -2.11 -18.42
N LYS A 107 1.99 -3.35 -18.09
CA LYS A 107 1.03 -4.44 -17.91
C LYS A 107 0.15 -4.17 -16.69
N SER A 108 -1.12 -4.56 -16.76
CA SER A 108 -2.00 -4.57 -15.58
C SER A 108 -1.67 -5.77 -14.71
N PHE A 109 -1.73 -5.61 -13.39
CA PHE A 109 -1.60 -6.71 -12.45
C PHE A 109 -2.96 -7.35 -12.13
N LYS A 110 -4.07 -6.72 -12.51
CA LYS A 110 -5.41 -7.32 -12.43
C LYS A 110 -5.46 -8.62 -13.21
N LYS A 111 -5.63 -9.74 -12.49
CA LYS A 111 -5.97 -11.03 -13.11
C LYS A 111 -7.40 -10.96 -13.63
N ASN A 112 -7.56 -11.01 -14.95
CA ASN A 112 -8.87 -11.18 -15.55
C ASN A 112 -9.40 -12.55 -15.14
N ASN A 113 -10.60 -12.60 -14.55
CA ASN A 113 -11.29 -13.86 -14.35
C ASN A 113 -11.73 -14.37 -15.73
N THR A 114 -10.88 -15.16 -16.40
CA THR A 114 -11.27 -15.84 -17.63
C THR A 114 -12.51 -16.66 -17.34
N PHE A 115 -13.66 -16.24 -17.89
CA PHE A 115 -14.90 -16.99 -17.85
C PHE A 115 -14.70 -18.28 -18.67
N SER A 116 -14.26 -19.35 -18.00
CA SER A 116 -14.24 -20.68 -18.60
C SER A 116 -15.68 -21.20 -18.65
N PRO A 117 -16.17 -21.71 -19.80
CA PRO A 117 -17.54 -22.21 -19.94
C PRO A 117 -17.91 -23.34 -18.95
N TYR A 118 -16.91 -24.03 -18.38
CA TYR A 118 -17.07 -25.09 -17.39
C TYR A 118 -16.84 -24.62 -15.93
N GLY A 119 -16.56 -23.34 -15.70
CA GLY A 119 -16.12 -22.82 -14.40
C GLY A 119 -17.23 -22.61 -13.36
N SER A 120 -18.50 -22.50 -13.77
CA SER A 120 -19.63 -22.15 -12.88
C SER A 120 -19.84 -23.09 -11.69
N TRP A 121 -19.30 -24.32 -11.74
CA TRP A 121 -19.42 -25.31 -10.65
C TRP A 121 -18.27 -25.25 -9.63
N ILE A 122 -17.10 -24.71 -9.99
CA ILE A 122 -15.92 -24.70 -9.12
C ILE A 122 -15.77 -23.37 -8.37
N PHE A 123 -16.44 -22.30 -8.83
CA PHE A 123 -16.30 -20.97 -8.20
C PHE A 123 -17.04 -20.83 -6.86
N THR A 124 -18.11 -21.58 -6.59
CA THR A 124 -18.88 -21.45 -5.35
C THR A 124 -18.12 -21.94 -4.10
N PRO A 125 -17.42 -23.10 -4.10
CA PRO A 125 -16.59 -23.50 -2.96
C PRO A 125 -15.37 -22.59 -2.76
N ILE A 126 -14.74 -22.13 -3.84
CA ILE A 126 -13.51 -21.31 -3.78
C ILE A 126 -13.83 -19.92 -3.22
N MET A 127 -14.90 -19.27 -3.67
CA MET A 127 -15.33 -17.96 -3.16
C MET A 127 -15.70 -18.02 -1.67
N LYS A 128 -16.31 -19.11 -1.21
CA LYS A 128 -16.65 -19.31 0.21
C LYS A 128 -15.40 -19.52 1.07
N LYS A 129 -14.40 -20.26 0.58
CA LYS A 129 -13.10 -20.42 1.27
C LYS A 129 -12.30 -19.12 1.35
N ARG A 130 -12.36 -18.26 0.32
CA ARG A 130 -11.69 -16.94 0.32
C ARG A 130 -12.28 -16.00 1.38
N ARG A 131 -13.62 -15.94 1.50
CA ARG A 131 -14.29 -15.15 2.56
C ARG A 131 -13.91 -15.61 3.96
N VAL A 132 -13.92 -16.92 4.22
CA VAL A 132 -13.52 -17.46 5.54
C VAL A 132 -12.08 -17.12 5.89
N LYS A 133 -11.14 -17.19 4.93
CA LYS A 133 -9.74 -16.80 5.16
C LYS A 133 -9.60 -15.31 5.50
N GLN A 134 -10.41 -14.44 4.89
CA GLN A 134 -10.42 -13.00 5.21
C GLN A 134 -10.91 -12.74 6.64
N TYR A 135 -12.01 -13.37 7.06
CA TYR A 135 -12.52 -13.24 8.43
C TYR A 135 -11.52 -13.74 9.47
N VAL A 136 -10.96 -14.93 9.25
CA VAL A 136 -9.94 -15.49 10.15
C VAL A 136 -8.71 -14.59 10.23
N TYR A 137 -8.25 -14.02 9.11
CA TYR A 137 -7.12 -13.10 9.10
C TYR A 137 -7.41 -11.80 9.85
N HIS A 138 -8.57 -11.18 9.62
CA HIS A 138 -8.99 -9.99 10.36
C HIS A 138 -9.11 -10.25 11.85
N GLU A 139 -9.72 -11.38 12.24
CA GLU A 139 -9.86 -11.79 13.64
C GLU A 139 -8.50 -12.05 14.30
N THR A 140 -7.55 -12.67 13.58
CA THR A 140 -6.16 -12.82 14.08
C THR A 140 -5.43 -11.49 14.25
N LEU A 141 -5.66 -10.50 13.38
CA LEU A 141 -5.11 -9.15 13.58
C LEU A 141 -5.75 -8.46 14.77
N GLU A 142 -7.08 -8.53 14.91
CA GLU A 142 -7.79 -7.92 16.03
C GLU A 142 -7.35 -8.51 17.38
N LEU A 143 -7.12 -9.83 17.44
CA LEU A 143 -6.59 -10.52 18.62
C LEU A 143 -5.14 -10.13 18.96
N GLN A 144 -4.33 -9.71 17.98
CA GLN A 144 -2.98 -9.18 18.22
C GLN A 144 -3.00 -7.74 18.75
N HIS A 145 -4.08 -6.98 18.51
CA HIS A 145 -4.21 -5.59 18.90
C HIS A 145 -4.94 -5.38 20.24
N THR A 146 -5.55 -6.42 20.84
CA THR A 146 -6.12 -6.30 22.19
C THR A 146 -4.99 -6.27 23.24
N PRO A 147 -4.82 -5.18 24.01
CA PRO A 147 -3.84 -5.14 25.08
C PRO A 147 -4.23 -6.16 26.16
N GLU A 148 -3.28 -6.98 26.61
CA GLU A 148 -3.49 -7.85 27.77
C GLU A 148 -3.98 -7.02 28.96
N LYS A 149 -5.25 -7.20 29.34
CA LYS A 149 -5.78 -6.68 30.60
C LYS A 149 -5.01 -7.34 31.73
N THR A 150 -3.95 -6.68 32.17
CA THR A 150 -3.18 -7.11 33.34
C THR A 150 -4.08 -6.97 34.56
N ASN A 151 -4.57 -8.11 35.06
CA ASN A 151 -5.28 -8.20 36.34
C ASN A 151 -4.32 -7.83 37.48
N ARG A 152 -4.24 -6.53 37.82
CA ARG A 152 -3.70 -6.13 39.13
C ARG A 152 -4.75 -6.46 40.19
N LYS A 153 -4.59 -7.64 40.80
CA LYS A 153 -5.20 -7.99 42.09
C LYS A 153 -4.91 -6.86 43.08
N LEU A 154 -5.97 -6.20 43.54
CA LEU A 154 -5.97 -5.48 44.82
C LEU A 154 -5.56 -6.47 45.91
N ARG A 155 -4.37 -6.29 46.46
CA ARG A 155 -3.99 -6.85 47.76
C ARG A 155 -3.73 -5.65 48.67
N ASN A 156 -4.80 -5.12 49.25
CA ASN A 156 -4.73 -4.21 50.37
C ASN A 156 -4.79 -5.06 51.64
N ASP A 157 -3.61 -5.39 52.19
CA ASP A 157 -3.46 -5.80 53.59
C ASP A 157 -2.42 -4.86 54.21
N LYS A 158 -2.90 -3.86 54.95
CA LYS A 158 -2.27 -3.40 56.19
C LYS A 158 -3.26 -2.62 57.05
#